data_AF-A0A227J4D2-F1
#
_entry.id   AF-A0A227J4D2-F1
#
_cell.length_a   1.000
_cell.length_b   1.000
_cell.length_c   1.000
_cell.angle_alpha   90.00
_cell.angle_beta   90.00
_cell.angle_gamma   90.00
#
_symmetry.space_group_name_H-M   'P 1'
#
loop_
_entity.id
_entity.type
_entity.pdbx_description
1 polymer ?
#
loop_
_entity_poly.entity_id
_entity_poly.type
_entity_poly.pdbx_seq_one_letter_code
_entity_poly.pdbx_strand_id
1 'polypeptide(L)'
;HKKVHQVTDAHIAKREAAIWLTEDDPEYLSLDHAEMLKPDDFVEFKRDGVQDGVFRKLRLGKYPIQARLDLHRKTLKEARDEVVKFLKQCISMDIRTVVIVHGRGERSNPPALM
;
A
#
# COMPACT_ATOMS: atom_id res chain seq x y z
N HIS A 1 1.03 -35.82 9.29
CA HIS A 1 1.94 -35.62 8.14
C HIS A 1 1.84 -34.17 7.64
N LYS A 2 2.90 -33.36 7.80
CA LYS A 2 2.96 -31.98 7.27
C LYS A 2 3.26 -32.05 5.77
N LYS A 3 2.38 -31.52 4.91
CA LYS A 3 2.68 -31.33 3.48
C LYS A 3 3.61 -30.12 3.32
N VAL A 4 4.84 -30.37 2.87
CA VAL A 4 5.79 -29.31 2.49
C VAL A 4 5.34 -28.79 1.13
N HIS A 5 4.95 -27.51 1.05
CA HIS A 5 4.58 -26.88 -0.21
C HIS A 5 5.87 -26.58 -0.98
N GLN A 6 6.22 -27.44 -1.96
CA GLN A 6 7.36 -27.20 -2.83
C GLN A 6 6.96 -26.21 -3.93
N VAL A 7 7.69 -25.10 -4.00
CA VAL A 7 7.54 -24.09 -5.03
C VAL A 7 7.96 -24.70 -6.36
N THR A 8 7.03 -24.79 -7.32
CA THR A 8 7.29 -25.35 -8.65
C THR A 8 8.00 -24.35 -9.56
N ASP A 9 8.70 -24.83 -10.59
CA ASP A 9 9.44 -23.99 -11.56
C ASP A 9 8.56 -22.93 -12.22
N ALA A 10 7.26 -23.22 -12.39
CA ALA A 10 6.28 -22.24 -12.89
C ALA A 10 6.11 -21.03 -11.95
N HIS A 11 6.21 -21.23 -10.62
CA HIS A 11 6.16 -20.13 -9.66
C HIS A 11 7.47 -19.32 -9.65
N ILE A 12 8.61 -19.96 -9.91
CA ILE A 12 9.92 -19.29 -10.04
C ILE A 12 9.95 -18.44 -11.32
N ALA A 13 9.53 -19.01 -12.45
CA ALA A 13 9.45 -18.28 -13.73
C ALA A 13 8.45 -17.11 -13.67
N LYS A 14 7.31 -17.29 -12.97
CA LYS A 14 6.35 -16.20 -12.74
C LYS A 14 6.96 -15.08 -11.88
N ARG A 15 7.79 -15.43 -10.89
CA ARG A 15 8.52 -14.47 -10.06
C ARG A 15 9.54 -13.69 -10.89
N GLU A 16 10.35 -14.37 -11.69
CA GLU A 16 11.36 -13.73 -12.56
C GLU A 16 10.73 -12.78 -13.57
N ALA A 17 9.60 -13.15 -14.18
CA ALA A 17 8.87 -12.28 -15.10
C ALA A 17 8.30 -11.02 -14.42
N ALA A 18 7.82 -11.15 -13.18
CA ALA A 18 7.33 -10.00 -12.40
C ALA A 18 8.48 -9.05 -12.02
N ILE A 19 9.66 -9.59 -11.70
CA ILE A 19 10.87 -8.80 -11.42
C ILE A 19 11.35 -8.07 -12.69
N TRP A 20 11.31 -8.71 -13.85
CA TRP A 20 11.71 -8.07 -15.10
C TRP A 20 10.75 -6.95 -15.52
N LEU A 21 9.45 -7.10 -15.26
CA LEU A 21 8.44 -6.05 -15.46
C LEU A 21 8.59 -4.87 -14.48
N THR A 22 9.20 -5.07 -13.31
CA THR A 22 9.46 -3.98 -12.34
C THR A 22 10.64 -3.08 -12.69
N GLU A 23 11.57 -3.51 -13.55
CA GLU A 23 12.79 -2.72 -13.81
C GLU A 23 12.57 -1.51 -14.73
N ASP A 24 11.47 -1.46 -15.49
CA ASP A 24 11.23 -0.43 -16.52
C ASP A 24 10.17 0.63 -16.14
N ASP A 25 9.46 0.44 -15.00
CA ASP A 25 8.43 1.38 -14.54
C ASP A 25 8.67 1.81 -13.07
N PRO A 26 9.21 3.03 -12.82
CA PRO A 26 9.40 3.56 -11.47
C PRO A 26 8.07 3.78 -10.71
N GLU A 27 6.93 3.65 -11.39
CA GLU A 27 5.58 3.80 -10.85
C GLU A 27 4.95 2.44 -10.50
N TYR A 28 5.69 1.35 -10.68
CA TYR A 28 5.20 0.01 -10.39
C TYR A 28 5.14 -0.27 -8.89
N LEU A 29 3.93 -0.30 -8.35
CA LEU A 29 3.64 -0.89 -7.03
C LEU A 29 3.44 -2.40 -7.19
N SER A 30 4.39 -3.19 -6.68
CA SER A 30 4.25 -4.65 -6.64
C SER A 30 3.13 -5.06 -5.69
N LEU A 31 2.28 -5.98 -6.15
CA LEU A 31 1.22 -6.61 -5.35
C LEU A 31 1.65 -7.98 -4.80
N ASP A 32 2.80 -8.49 -5.22
CA ASP A 32 3.17 -9.90 -5.03
C ASP A 32 3.83 -10.19 -3.66
N HIS A 33 4.21 -9.14 -2.92
CA HIS A 33 5.01 -9.25 -1.69
C HIS A 33 4.58 -8.30 -0.56
N ALA A 34 3.28 -8.03 -0.42
CA ALA A 34 2.78 -7.33 0.78
C ALA A 34 2.81 -8.29 1.99
N GLU A 35 3.43 -7.86 3.09
CA GLU A 35 3.31 -8.55 4.37
C GLU A 35 1.86 -8.46 4.86
N MET A 36 1.31 -9.61 5.25
CA MET A 36 -0.04 -9.71 5.75
C MET A 36 -0.07 -9.26 7.23
N LEU A 37 -0.75 -8.16 7.51
CA LEU A 37 -0.97 -7.56 8.82
C LEU A 37 -2.36 -7.84 9.42
N LYS A 38 -2.41 -8.00 10.74
CA LYS A 38 -3.71 -8.11 11.42
C LYS A 38 -4.47 -6.77 11.37
N PRO A 39 -5.81 -6.79 11.46
CA PRO A 39 -6.62 -5.56 11.44
C PRO A 39 -6.25 -4.53 12.52
N ASP A 40 -5.68 -4.98 13.64
CA ASP A 40 -5.24 -4.19 14.79
C ASP A 40 -3.74 -3.84 14.79
N ASP A 41 -2.98 -4.30 13.79
CA ASP A 41 -1.57 -3.98 13.68
C ASP A 41 -1.36 -2.52 13.26
N PHE A 42 -0.35 -1.88 13.86
CA PHE A 42 0.03 -0.51 13.50
C PHE A 42 0.94 -0.51 12.27
N VAL A 43 0.53 0.20 11.22
CA VAL A 43 1.37 0.51 10.07
C VAL A 43 1.89 1.93 10.21
N GLU A 44 3.19 2.06 10.39
CA GLU A 44 3.84 3.35 10.42
C GLU A 44 5.13 3.37 9.60
N PHE A 45 5.34 4.47 8.88
CA PHE A 45 6.54 4.68 8.08
C PHE A 45 6.99 6.12 8.22
N LYS A 46 8.28 6.31 8.53
CA LYS A 46 8.94 7.61 8.58
C LYS A 46 10.23 7.51 7.76
N ARG A 47 10.39 8.37 6.76
CA ARG A 47 11.62 8.44 5.96
C ARG A 47 12.78 9.01 6.80
N ASP A 48 13.98 8.48 6.61
CA ASP A 48 15.18 9.03 7.22
C ASP A 48 15.36 10.52 6.88
N GLY A 49 15.79 11.30 7.87
CA GLY A 49 15.90 12.76 7.78
C GLY A 49 14.61 13.52 8.15
N VAL A 50 13.45 12.87 8.29
CA VAL A 50 12.25 13.51 8.85
C VAL A 50 12.39 13.66 10.36
N GLN A 51 12.26 14.89 10.85
CA GLN A 51 12.29 15.20 12.28
C GLN A 51 11.14 14.52 13.03
N ASP A 52 11.42 14.00 14.23
CA ASP A 52 10.41 13.33 15.06
C ASP A 52 9.22 14.23 15.40
N GLY A 53 9.47 15.53 15.58
CA GLY A 53 8.41 16.52 15.83
C GLY A 53 7.40 16.62 14.69
N VAL A 54 7.86 16.49 13.43
CA VAL A 54 7.02 16.51 12.23
C VAL A 54 6.19 15.23 12.17
N PHE A 55 6.85 14.08 12.28
CA PHE A 55 6.18 12.79 12.23
C PHE A 55 5.13 12.63 13.35
N ARG A 56 5.47 13.05 14.57
CA ARG A 56 4.54 13.03 15.71
C ARG A 56 3.32 13.93 15.50
N LYS A 57 3.49 15.11 14.91
CA LYS A 57 2.36 16.01 14.59
C LYS A 57 1.42 15.38 13.56
N LEU A 58 1.96 14.71 12.54
CA LEU A 58 1.18 13.97 11.54
C LEU A 58 0.39 12.84 12.19
N ARG A 59 1.05 11.99 12.99
CA ARG A 59 0.41 10.87 13.70
C ARG A 59 -0.71 11.31 14.65
N LEU A 60 -0.56 12.48 15.28
CA LEU A 60 -1.55 13.06 16.19
C LEU A 60 -2.64 13.88 15.47
N GLY A 61 -2.68 13.90 14.13
CA GLY A 61 -3.67 14.66 13.36
C GLY A 61 -3.57 16.17 13.55
N LYS A 62 -2.38 16.70 13.87
CA LYS A 62 -2.15 18.14 14.08
C LYS A 62 -1.96 18.92 12.78
N TYR A 63 -1.83 18.23 11.65
CA TYR A 63 -1.88 18.85 10.32
C TYR A 63 -3.29 18.71 9.74
N PRO A 64 -3.83 19.77 9.12
CA PRO A 64 -5.15 19.72 8.50
C PRO A 64 -5.13 18.75 7.31
N ILE A 65 -6.14 17.90 7.22
CA ILE A 65 -6.33 17.02 6.06
C ILE A 65 -6.76 17.91 4.88
N GLN A 66 -5.98 17.89 3.80
CA GLN A 66 -6.24 18.72 2.61
C GLN A 66 -6.91 17.93 1.50
N ALA A 67 -6.71 16.60 1.45
CA ALA A 67 -7.38 15.72 0.52
C ALA A 67 -7.62 14.33 1.10
N ARG A 68 -8.60 13.63 0.53
CA ARG A 68 -9.04 12.30 0.95
C ARG A 68 -9.23 11.40 -0.26
N LEU A 69 -8.73 10.18 -0.15
CA LEU A 69 -9.02 9.08 -1.05
C LEU A 69 -9.80 7.99 -0.31
N ASP A 70 -10.87 7.49 -0.91
CA ASP A 70 -11.68 6.41 -0.36
C ASP A 70 -11.58 5.20 -1.30
N LEU A 71 -11.05 4.10 -0.78
CA LEU A 71 -10.80 2.86 -1.53
C LEU A 71 -11.78 1.75 -1.11
N HIS A 72 -12.84 2.07 -0.37
CA HIS A 72 -13.84 1.06 -0.02
C HIS A 72 -14.41 0.42 -1.28
N ARG A 73 -14.57 -0.90 -1.25
CA ARG A 73 -15.15 -1.71 -2.34
C ARG A 73 -14.32 -1.71 -3.63
N LYS A 74 -13.08 -1.23 -3.61
CA LYS A 74 -12.12 -1.36 -4.71
C LYS A 74 -11.40 -2.70 -4.62
N THR A 75 -11.13 -3.30 -5.77
CA THR A 75 -10.17 -4.41 -5.88
C THR A 75 -8.76 -3.91 -5.62
N LEU A 76 -7.81 -4.80 -5.31
CA LEU A 76 -6.40 -4.43 -5.09
C LEU A 76 -5.80 -3.68 -6.29
N LYS A 77 -6.15 -4.11 -7.51
CA LYS A 77 -5.68 -3.46 -8.74
C LYS A 77 -6.23 -2.03 -8.87
N GLU A 78 -7.54 -1.85 -8.69
CA GLU A 78 -8.15 -0.52 -8.75
C GLU A 78 -7.61 0.40 -7.65
N ALA A 79 -7.45 -0.13 -6.43
CA ALA A 79 -6.90 0.61 -5.31
C ALA A 79 -5.47 1.09 -5.61
N ARG A 80 -4.62 0.22 -6.18
CA ARG A 80 -3.27 0.59 -6.62
C ARG A 80 -3.31 1.75 -7.61
N ASP A 81 -4.10 1.62 -8.67
CA ASP A 81 -4.16 2.62 -9.75
C ASP A 81 -4.69 3.97 -9.21
N GLU A 82 -5.69 3.94 -8.33
CA GLU A 82 -6.24 5.14 -7.69
C GLU A 82 -5.26 5.81 -6.73
N VAL A 83 -4.50 5.04 -5.94
CA VAL A 83 -3.47 5.60 -5.04
C VAL A 83 -2.39 6.33 -5.84
N VAL A 84 -1.86 5.71 -6.90
CA VAL A 84 -0.82 6.33 -7.74
C VAL A 84 -1.34 7.64 -8.34
N LYS A 85 -2.54 7.60 -8.95
CA LYS A 85 -3.16 8.78 -9.55
C LYS A 85 -3.41 9.89 -8.51
N PHE A 86 -3.95 9.54 -7.35
CA PHE A 86 -4.25 10.47 -6.27
C PHE A 86 -2.99 11.15 -5.74
N LEU A 87 -1.91 10.40 -5.49
CA LEU A 87 -0.66 10.95 -4.99
C LEU A 87 -0.01 11.89 -6.01
N LYS A 88 0.00 11.52 -7.31
CA LYS A 88 0.48 12.43 -8.37
C LYS A 88 -0.28 13.74 -8.41
N GLN A 89 -1.61 13.67 -8.32
CA GLN A 89 -2.45 14.87 -8.25
C GLN A 89 -2.11 15.72 -7.02
N CYS A 90 -1.98 15.09 -5.85
CA CYS A 90 -1.61 15.79 -4.62
C CYS A 90 -0.27 16.50 -4.73
N ILE A 91 0.75 15.84 -5.29
CA ILE A 91 2.06 16.45 -5.53
C ILE A 91 1.95 17.65 -6.47
N SER A 92 1.20 17.52 -7.58
CA SER A 92 1.03 18.61 -8.55
C SER A 92 0.29 19.83 -7.98
N MET A 93 -0.53 19.62 -6.94
CA MET A 93 -1.33 20.65 -6.28
C MET A 93 -0.70 21.15 -4.97
N ASP A 94 0.55 20.77 -4.67
CA ASP A 94 1.25 21.06 -3.40
C ASP A 94 0.41 20.69 -2.15
N ILE A 95 -0.34 19.59 -2.24
CA ILE A 95 -1.07 19.00 -1.12
C ILE A 95 -0.09 18.23 -0.23
N ARG A 96 -0.03 18.59 1.05
CA ARG A 96 0.99 18.16 2.02
C ARG A 96 0.49 17.11 3.00
N THR A 97 -0.81 17.06 3.26
CA THR A 97 -1.41 16.12 4.22
C THR A 97 -2.67 15.52 3.61
N VAL A 98 -2.65 14.19 3.45
CA VAL A 98 -3.76 13.43 2.86
C VAL A 98 -4.16 12.29 3.77
N VAL A 99 -5.38 11.80 3.59
CA VAL A 99 -5.85 10.56 4.21
C VAL A 99 -6.31 9.59 3.14
N ILE A 100 -5.84 8.35 3.22
CA ILE A 100 -6.30 7.25 2.37
C ILE A 100 -7.12 6.31 3.24
N VAL A 101 -8.35 6.05 2.84
CA VAL A 101 -9.28 5.21 3.58
C VAL A 101 -9.49 3.91 2.83
N HIS A 102 -8.73 2.89 3.20
CA HIS A 102 -8.81 1.54 2.63
C HIS A 102 -9.93 0.67 3.26
N GLY A 103 -10.46 1.08 4.42
CA GLY A 103 -11.46 0.34 5.18
C GLY A 103 -10.88 -0.80 6.01
N ARG A 104 -11.70 -1.44 6.85
CA ARG A 104 -11.28 -2.51 7.78
C ARG A 104 -11.22 -3.90 7.15
N GLY A 105 -11.59 -4.03 5.88
CA GLY A 105 -11.62 -5.31 5.17
C GLY A 105 -12.64 -6.35 5.64
N GLU A 106 -13.56 -5.99 6.56
CA GLU A 106 -14.69 -6.84 7.00
C GLU A 106 -15.61 -7.32 5.85
N ARG A 107 -15.56 -6.66 4.68
CA ARG A 107 -16.40 -6.96 3.50
C ARG A 107 -15.59 -7.23 2.23
N SER A 108 -14.27 -7.37 2.33
CA SER A 108 -13.44 -7.75 1.17
C SER A 108 -13.57 -9.26 0.91
N ASN A 109 -13.26 -9.70 -0.32
CA ASN A 109 -13.14 -11.13 -0.63
C ASN A 109 -11.75 -11.41 -1.24
N PRO A 110 -10.84 -12.10 -0.53
CA PRO A 110 -11.01 -12.64 0.82
C PRO A 110 -11.24 -11.53 1.87
N PRO A 111 -11.95 -11.82 2.99
CA PRO A 111 -12.02 -10.91 4.12
C PRO A 111 -10.59 -10.56 4.54
N ALA A 112 -10.33 -9.32 4.96
CA ALA A 112 -8.98 -8.95 5.41
C ALA A 112 -8.54 -9.85 6.57
N LEU A 113 -7.81 -10.89 6.23
CA LEU A 113 -6.46 -11.07 6.74
C LEU A 113 -5.69 -10.02 5.93
N MET A 114 -5.50 -8.82 6.49
CA MET A 114 -4.68 -7.81 5.83
C MET A 114 -3.23 -8.26 5.88
#